data_AF-A0A1H4XWM1-F1
#
_entry.id   AF-A0A1H4XWM1-F1
#
_cell.length_a   1.000
_cell.length_b   1.000
_cell.length_c   1.000
_cell.angle_alpha   90.00
_cell.angle_beta   90.00
_cell.angle_gamma   90.00
#
_symmetry.space_group_name_H-M   'P 1'
#
loop_
_entity.id
_entity.type
_entity.pdbx_description
1 polymer ?
#
loop_
_entity_poly.entity_id
_entity_poly.type
_entity_poly.pdbx_seq_one_letter_code
_entity_poly.pdbx_strand_id
1 'polypeptide(L)'
;MARPEPEKPPTPSPPPPSPAVLVLGRPVTRAEVQRLCERLSALARRAEPGPVTVDVGGVGRPDLAVVEALARLRLTAGRLGRGIQLRNACGELRRLLAWTGLDEALAAPAASGHAPASGHAPASGHAPASGHALGLELGGEAEQREEALGVQEGVEPGDPAP
;
A
#
# COMPACT_ATOMS: atom_id res chain seq x y z
N MET A 1 31.18 24.78 47.30
CA MET A 1 30.01 23.88 47.44
C MET A 1 29.02 24.29 46.35
N ALA A 2 28.94 23.53 45.26
CA ALA A 2 28.26 23.89 44.02
C ALA A 2 26.73 23.91 44.17
N ARG A 3 26.08 24.94 43.61
CA ARG A 3 24.63 24.97 43.40
C ARG A 3 24.29 23.98 42.27
N PRO A 4 23.28 23.10 42.42
CA PRO A 4 22.83 22.25 41.31
C PRO A 4 22.21 23.11 40.21
N GLU A 5 22.55 22.79 38.96
CA GLU A 5 22.07 23.45 37.74
C GLU A 5 20.54 23.41 37.62
N PRO A 6 19.92 24.42 36.98
CA PRO A 6 18.50 24.40 36.70
C PRO A 6 18.17 23.33 35.65
N GLU A 7 17.44 22.29 36.05
CA GLU A 7 16.86 21.31 35.14
C GLU A 7 16.01 22.02 34.07
N LYS A 8 16.45 21.89 32.82
CA LYS A 8 15.69 22.27 31.64
C LYS A 8 14.41 21.43 31.62
N PRO A 9 13.20 22.02 31.60
CA PRO A 9 11.97 21.24 31.56
C PRO A 9 11.97 20.35 30.30
N PRO A 10 11.51 19.10 30.37
CA PRO A 10 11.35 18.27 29.19
C PRO A 10 10.43 19.01 28.24
N THR A 11 10.92 19.27 27.03
CA THR A 11 10.09 19.85 25.96
C THR A 11 8.85 18.97 25.81
N PRO A 12 7.63 19.55 25.75
CA PRO A 12 6.43 18.76 25.51
C PRO A 12 6.62 18.00 24.20
N SER A 13 6.51 16.67 24.27
CA SER A 13 6.45 15.83 23.09
C SER A 13 5.42 16.42 22.12
N PRO A 14 5.71 16.56 20.82
CA PRO A 14 4.72 17.04 19.87
C PRO A 14 3.47 16.14 20.02
N PRO A 15 2.26 16.72 20.01
CA PRO A 15 1.04 15.92 19.98
C PRO A 15 1.19 14.93 18.83
N PRO A 16 0.85 13.64 19.03
CA PRO A 16 0.98 12.66 17.98
C PRO A 16 0.26 13.20 16.73
N PRO A 17 0.87 13.09 15.53
CA PRO A 17 0.22 13.54 14.31
C PRO A 17 -1.17 12.91 14.28
N SER A 18 -2.19 13.72 14.01
CA SER A 18 -3.59 13.27 13.95
C SER A 18 -3.62 11.96 13.16
N PRO A 19 -3.98 10.83 13.79
CA PRO A 19 -3.77 9.56 13.17
C PRO A 19 -4.65 9.49 11.93
N ALA A 20 -4.03 9.24 10.77
CA ALA A 20 -4.76 9.00 9.54
C ALA A 20 -5.43 7.62 9.68
N VAL A 21 -6.62 7.60 10.28
CA VAL A 21 -7.39 6.38 10.54
C VAL A 21 -8.43 6.17 9.45
N LEU A 22 -8.41 4.99 8.86
CA LEU A 22 -9.42 4.48 7.96
C LEU A 22 -10.11 3.29 8.63
N VAL A 23 -11.44 3.19 8.54
CA VAL A 23 -12.19 2.08 9.14
C VAL A 23 -12.70 1.18 8.03
N LEU A 24 -12.39 -0.11 8.11
CA LEU A 24 -12.92 -1.13 7.21
C LEU A 24 -14.25 -1.65 7.76
N GLY A 25 -15.35 -1.13 7.21
CA GLY A 25 -16.72 -1.54 7.56
C GLY A 25 -17.21 -2.76 6.77
N ARG A 26 -18.34 -3.33 7.19
CA ARG A 26 -19.04 -4.40 6.45
C ARG A 26 -20.28 -3.87 5.73
N PRO A 27 -20.66 -4.47 4.58
CA PRO A 27 -19.93 -5.51 3.84
C PRO A 27 -18.77 -4.92 3.01
N VAL A 28 -17.69 -5.68 2.87
CA VAL A 28 -16.56 -5.30 2.01
C VAL A 28 -16.93 -5.62 0.57
N THR A 29 -17.47 -4.63 -0.14
CA THR A 29 -17.80 -4.73 -1.57
C THR A 29 -16.74 -4.05 -2.42
N ARG A 30 -16.67 -4.35 -3.72
CA ARG A 30 -15.75 -3.67 -4.64
C ARG A 30 -15.90 -2.15 -4.60
N ALA A 31 -17.13 -1.64 -4.53
CA ALA A 31 -17.41 -0.21 -4.43
C ALA A 31 -16.87 0.39 -3.13
N GLU A 32 -17.01 -0.33 -2.01
CA GLU A 32 -16.45 0.10 -0.74
C GLU A 32 -14.92 0.17 -0.78
N VAL A 33 -14.26 -0.82 -1.39
CA VAL A 33 -12.81 -0.79 -1.58
C VAL A 33 -12.37 0.44 -2.40
N GLN A 34 -13.10 0.80 -3.46
CA GLN A 34 -12.80 2.02 -4.23
C GLN A 34 -12.93 3.28 -3.35
N ARG A 35 -14.04 3.42 -2.62
CA ARG A 35 -14.26 4.54 -1.70
C ARG A 35 -13.16 4.66 -0.66
N LEU A 36 -12.71 3.53 -0.11
CA LEU A 36 -11.63 3.48 0.87
C LEU A 36 -10.27 3.90 0.25
N CYS A 37 -9.97 3.47 -0.98
CA CYS A 37 -8.76 3.91 -1.70
C CYS A 37 -8.76 5.41 -2.02
N GLU A 38 -9.92 5.95 -2.43
CA GLU A 38 -10.08 7.39 -2.67
C GLU A 38 -9.92 8.19 -1.37
N ARG A 39 -10.54 7.72 -0.28
CA ARG A 39 -10.43 8.33 1.04
C ARG A 39 -9.00 8.29 1.56
N LEU A 40 -8.29 7.18 1.37
CA LEU A 40 -6.87 7.07 1.69
C LEU A 40 -6.05 8.09 0.90
N SER A 41 -6.30 8.22 -0.40
CA SER A 41 -5.61 9.19 -1.26
C SER A 41 -5.87 10.63 -0.83
N ALA A 42 -7.11 10.94 -0.45
CA ALA A 42 -7.48 12.26 0.07
C ALA A 42 -6.83 12.57 1.43
N LEU A 43 -6.77 11.58 2.33
CA LEU A 43 -6.08 11.69 3.62
C LEU A 43 -4.57 11.89 3.40
N ALA A 44 -3.97 11.14 2.49
CA ALA A 44 -2.55 11.21 2.20
C ALA A 44 -2.11 12.57 1.61
N ARG A 45 -3.01 13.30 0.95
CA ARG A 45 -2.70 14.66 0.47
C ARG A 45 -2.71 15.73 1.57
N ARG A 46 -3.36 15.46 2.70
CA ARG A 46 -3.58 16.44 3.78
C ARG A 46 -2.78 16.15 5.05
N ALA A 47 -2.48 14.88 5.29
CA ALA A 47 -1.77 14.43 6.47
C ALA A 47 -0.26 14.47 6.25
N GLU A 48 0.49 14.62 7.35
CA GLU A 48 1.94 14.48 7.38
C GLU A 48 2.41 13.12 6.83
N PRO A 49 3.67 13.02 6.37
CA PRO A 49 4.29 11.76 6.00
C PRO A 49 4.22 10.76 7.15
N GLY A 50 3.59 9.61 6.92
CA GLY A 50 3.42 8.59 7.96
C GLY A 50 2.49 7.45 7.54
N PRO A 51 2.50 6.33 8.29
CA PRO A 51 1.64 5.20 8.00
C PRO A 51 0.16 5.54 8.24
N VAL A 52 -0.70 5.00 7.39
CA VAL A 52 -2.15 5.09 7.55
C VAL A 52 -2.62 3.92 8.41
N THR A 53 -3.33 4.21 9.51
CA THR A 53 -3.90 3.17 10.36
C THR A 53 -5.23 2.71 9.76
N VAL A 54 -5.38 1.41 9.51
CA VAL A 54 -6.63 0.80 9.07
C VAL A 54 -7.23 -0.01 10.22
N ASP A 55 -8.33 0.47 10.78
CA ASP A 55 -9.10 -0.26 11.79
C ASP A 55 -9.97 -1.31 11.12
N VAL A 56 -9.73 -2.57 11.47
CA VAL A 56 -10.46 -3.74 10.95
C VAL A 56 -11.37 -4.36 12.02
N GLY A 57 -11.60 -3.68 13.13
CA GLY A 57 -12.42 -4.16 14.25
C GLY A 57 -13.88 -4.40 13.90
N GLY A 58 -14.38 -3.73 12.85
CA GLY A 58 -15.74 -3.93 12.33
C GLY A 58 -15.87 -5.17 11.44
N VAL A 59 -14.76 -5.78 11.03
CA VAL A 59 -14.76 -6.99 10.21
C VAL A 59 -15.00 -8.19 11.11
N GLY A 60 -16.23 -8.73 11.07
CA GLY A 60 -16.61 -9.93 11.82
C GLY A 60 -15.77 -11.16 11.43
N ARG A 61 -16.30 -12.00 10.53
CA ARG A 61 -15.53 -13.12 9.98
C ARG A 61 -14.63 -12.62 8.84
N PRO A 62 -13.31 -12.81 8.91
CA PRO A 62 -12.41 -12.43 7.82
C PRO A 62 -12.63 -13.36 6.63
N ASP A 63 -12.75 -12.78 5.44
CA ASP A 63 -12.88 -13.49 4.18
C ASP A 63 -11.87 -12.95 3.15
N LEU A 64 -11.88 -13.51 1.95
CA LEU A 64 -10.96 -13.11 0.89
C LEU A 64 -11.24 -11.68 0.37
N ALA A 65 -12.47 -11.18 0.52
CA ALA A 65 -12.81 -9.80 0.13
C ALA A 65 -12.15 -8.78 1.08
N VAL A 66 -12.05 -9.11 2.37
CA VAL A 66 -11.29 -8.32 3.35
C VAL A 66 -9.80 -8.31 2.99
N VAL A 67 -9.23 -9.46 2.62
CA VAL A 67 -7.82 -9.54 2.19
C VAL A 67 -7.59 -8.73 0.92
N GLU A 68 -8.46 -8.85 -0.09
CA GLU A 68 -8.41 -8.07 -1.33
C GLU A 68 -8.45 -6.57 -1.02
N ALA A 69 -9.33 -6.13 -0.11
CA ALA A 69 -9.44 -4.75 0.31
C ALA A 69 -8.14 -4.24 0.94
N LEU A 70 -7.56 -5.01 1.87
CA LEU A 70 -6.29 -4.65 2.51
C LEU A 70 -5.13 -4.61 1.52
N ALA A 71 -5.07 -5.56 0.58
CA ALA A 71 -4.06 -5.58 -0.47
C ALA A 71 -4.14 -4.36 -1.37
N ARG A 72 -5.35 -3.98 -1.80
CA ARG A 72 -5.57 -2.77 -2.60
C ARG A 72 -5.22 -1.50 -1.83
N LEU A 73 -5.62 -1.40 -0.57
CA LEU A 73 -5.24 -0.27 0.27
C LEU A 73 -3.72 -0.16 0.40
N ARG A 74 -3.03 -1.29 0.63
CA ARG A 74 -1.56 -1.32 0.74
C ARG A 74 -0.88 -0.87 -0.55
N LEU A 75 -1.41 -1.29 -1.69
CA LEU A 75 -0.93 -0.87 -3.00
C LEU A 75 -1.13 0.65 -3.22
N THR A 76 -2.31 1.17 -2.91
CA THR A 76 -2.60 2.62 -3.02
C THR A 76 -1.71 3.43 -2.08
N ALA A 77 -1.54 3.00 -0.83
CA ALA A 77 -0.64 3.64 0.12
C ALA A 77 0.82 3.61 -0.38
N GLY A 78 1.27 2.47 -0.92
CA GLY A 78 2.62 2.33 -1.47
C GLY A 78 2.91 3.28 -2.63
N ARG A 79 1.94 3.46 -3.55
CA ARG A 79 2.03 4.44 -4.64
C ARG A 79 2.15 5.89 -4.14
N LEU A 80 1.67 6.15 -2.94
CA LEU A 80 1.74 7.46 -2.26
C LEU A 80 2.94 7.56 -1.31
N GLY A 81 3.83 6.57 -1.29
CA GLY A 81 4.99 6.52 -0.38
C GLY A 81 4.62 6.32 1.09
N ARG A 82 3.48 5.67 1.38
CA ARG A 82 2.98 5.45 2.75
C ARG A 82 2.83 3.98 3.11
N GLY A 83 3.12 3.66 4.37
CA GLY A 83 2.85 2.34 4.95
C GLY A 83 1.39 2.21 5.43
N ILE A 84 0.96 0.98 5.74
CA ILE A 84 -0.31 0.72 6.40
C ILE A 84 -0.09 -0.01 7.71
N GLN A 85 -0.79 0.39 8.76
CA GLN A 85 -0.81 -0.33 10.04
C GLN A 85 -2.22 -0.82 10.33
N LEU A 86 -2.39 -2.11 10.62
CA LEU A 86 -3.69 -2.64 10.99
C LEU A 86 -3.96 -2.46 12.48
N ARG A 87 -5.13 -1.91 12.82
CA ARG A 87 -5.63 -1.81 14.19
C ARG A 87 -6.79 -2.77 14.41
N ASN A 88 -6.83 -3.40 15.58
CA ASN A 88 -7.87 -4.36 16.00
C ASN A 88 -8.03 -5.57 15.06
N ALA A 89 -6.93 -6.04 14.44
CA ALA A 89 -6.91 -7.25 13.64
C ALA A 89 -7.09 -8.50 14.52
N CYS A 90 -8.17 -9.24 14.29
CA CYS A 90 -8.43 -10.50 14.97
C CYS A 90 -7.41 -11.58 14.56
N GLY A 91 -7.24 -12.60 15.41
CA GLY A 91 -6.26 -13.66 15.18
C GLY A 91 -6.50 -14.48 13.90
N GLU A 92 -7.76 -14.68 13.50
CA GLU A 92 -8.13 -15.35 12.25
C GLU A 92 -7.70 -14.55 11.03
N LEU A 93 -7.91 -13.23 11.04
CA LEU A 93 -7.45 -12.35 9.95
C LEU A 93 -5.92 -12.37 9.85
N ARG A 94 -5.21 -12.32 10.98
CA ARG A 94 -3.73 -12.41 10.98
C ARG A 94 -3.24 -13.72 10.38
N ARG A 95 -3.88 -14.86 10.68
CA ARG A 95 -3.54 -16.15 10.06
C ARG A 95 -3.78 -16.15 8.56
N LEU A 96 -4.92 -15.60 8.13
CA LEU A 96 -5.24 -15.50 6.71
C LEU A 96 -4.22 -14.61 5.97
N LEU A 97 -3.84 -13.47 6.55
CA LEU A 97 -2.80 -12.60 6.01
C LEU A 97 -1.46 -13.32 5.90
N ALA A 98 -1.03 -14.03 6.95
CA ALA A 98 0.20 -14.82 6.94
C ALA A 98 0.22 -15.88 5.84
N TRP A 99 -0.89 -16.59 5.60
CA TRP A 99 -0.98 -17.57 4.51
C TRP A 99 -0.88 -16.93 3.12
N THR A 100 -1.29 -15.67 2.98
CA THR A 100 -1.17 -14.91 1.74
C THR A 100 0.16 -14.15 1.61
N GLY A 101 1.00 -14.14 2.66
CA GLY A 101 2.21 -13.31 2.75
C GLY A 101 1.94 -11.79 2.82
N LEU A 102 0.69 -11.38 3.00
CA LEU A 102 0.30 -9.96 2.99
C LEU A 102 0.68 -9.24 4.29
N ASP A 103 0.92 -9.97 5.37
CA ASP A 103 1.37 -9.43 6.66
C ASP A 103 2.77 -8.80 6.57
N GLU A 104 3.70 -9.42 5.83
CA GLU A 104 5.03 -8.84 5.59
C GLU A 104 4.93 -7.56 4.74
N ALA A 105 4.07 -7.57 3.71
CA ALA A 105 3.84 -6.40 2.88
C ALA A 105 3.24 -5.24 3.69
N LEU A 106 2.34 -5.52 4.63
CA LEU A 106 1.76 -4.53 5.53
C LEU A 106 2.77 -4.04 6.58
N ALA A 107 3.67 -4.91 7.06
CA ALA A 107 4.73 -4.54 7.99
C ALA A 107 5.86 -3.73 7.33
N ALA A 108 6.07 -3.89 6.02
CA ALA A 108 7.08 -3.17 5.28
C ALA A 108 6.79 -1.65 5.30
N PRO A 109 7.66 -0.82 5.92
CA PRO A 109 7.54 0.63 5.79
C PRO A 109 7.63 0.98 4.30
N ALA A 110 6.77 1.88 3.82
CA ALA A 110 6.92 2.39 2.46
C ALA A 110 8.34 2.90 2.31
N ALA A 111 9.07 2.32 1.35
CA ALA A 111 10.51 2.43 1.18
C ALA A 111 11.02 3.76 1.70
N SER A 112 11.63 3.74 2.88
CA SER A 112 12.47 4.85 3.28
C SER A 112 13.53 4.94 2.19
N GLY A 113 13.62 6.11 1.55
CA GLY A 113 14.79 6.44 0.77
C GLY A 113 16.04 6.07 1.57
N HIS A 114 16.99 5.47 0.87
CA HIS A 114 18.30 5.06 1.33
C HIS A 114 18.95 6.09 2.28
N ALA A 115 19.29 5.63 3.49
CA ALA A 115 20.41 6.16 4.27
C ALA A 115 21.06 4.99 5.04
N PRO A 116 22.31 4.61 4.73
CA PRO A 116 23.03 3.58 5.46
C PRO A 116 23.78 4.17 6.67
N ALA A 117 24.07 3.31 7.64
CA ALA A 117 24.97 3.47 8.78
C ALA A 117 24.42 4.15 10.06
N SER A 118 23.87 3.31 10.94
CA SER A 118 24.40 3.22 12.31
C SER A 118 24.23 1.80 12.84
N GLY A 119 25.35 1.22 13.28
CA GLY A 119 25.46 -0.17 13.69
C GLY A 119 24.61 -0.49 14.92
N HIS A 120 23.91 -1.61 14.84
CA HIS A 120 23.49 -2.38 16.01
C HIS A 120 23.70 -3.85 15.66
N ALA A 121 24.63 -4.50 16.37
CA ALA A 121 24.89 -5.92 16.22
C ALA A 121 23.70 -6.72 16.77
N PRO A 122 23.08 -7.64 16.01
CA PRO A 122 22.08 -8.53 16.57
C PRO A 122 22.77 -9.72 17.26
N ALA A 123 22.45 -9.94 18.53
CA ALA A 123 22.60 -11.24 19.16
C ALA A 123 21.48 -12.16 18.64
N SER A 124 21.86 -13.33 18.10
CA SER A 124 21.09 -14.57 17.82
C SER A 124 19.55 -14.46 17.74
N GLY A 125 18.84 -14.90 16.70
CA GLY A 125 19.15 -15.66 15.51
C GLY A 125 17.82 -16.21 14.97
N HIS A 126 17.43 -15.82 13.76
CA HIS A 126 16.56 -16.55 12.82
C HIS A 126 16.59 -15.76 11.51
N ALA A 127 17.19 -16.32 10.46
CA ALA A 127 17.20 -15.72 9.13
C ALA A 127 15.98 -16.21 8.34
N PRO A 128 15.18 -15.33 7.72
CA PRO A 128 14.44 -15.73 6.54
C PRO A 128 15.31 -15.51 5.31
N ALA A 129 15.34 -16.54 4.49
CA ALA A 129 15.95 -16.55 3.18
C ALA A 129 15.19 -15.65 2.20
N SER A 130 15.93 -15.24 1.18
CA SER A 130 15.45 -14.79 -0.13
C SER A 130 14.96 -13.35 -0.24
N GLY A 131 15.82 -12.54 -0.85
CA GLY A 131 15.43 -11.26 -1.40
C GLY A 131 14.38 -11.40 -2.48
N HIS A 132 13.36 -10.57 -2.39
CA HIS A 132 12.64 -10.07 -3.56
C HIS A 132 12.51 -8.56 -3.36
N ALA A 133 13.55 -7.83 -3.76
CA ALA A 133 13.36 -6.43 -4.10
C ALA A 133 12.44 -6.43 -5.33
N LEU A 134 11.15 -6.17 -5.13
CA LEU A 134 10.24 -5.85 -6.22
C LEU A 134 10.69 -4.50 -6.80
N GLY A 135 11.65 -4.55 -7.71
CA GLY A 135 11.97 -3.47 -8.62
C GLY A 135 10.73 -3.19 -9.46
N LEU A 136 10.07 -2.07 -9.20
CA LEU A 136 9.11 -1.49 -10.12
C LEU A 136 9.92 -0.78 -11.20
N GLU A 137 10.44 -1.52 -12.17
CA GLU A 137 10.90 -0.95 -13.44
C GLU A 137 9.65 -0.52 -14.20
N LEU A 138 9.29 0.75 -14.07
CA LEU A 138 8.21 1.40 -14.80
C LEU A 138 8.73 1.73 -16.21
N GLY A 139 9.10 0.70 -16.97
CA GLY A 139 9.52 0.79 -18.37
C GLY A 139 8.35 0.53 -19.30
N GLY A 140 7.37 1.45 -19.31
CA GLY A 140 6.34 1.47 -20.34
C GLY A 140 6.86 2.26 -21.54
N GLU A 141 7.53 1.58 -22.47
CA GLU A 141 7.78 2.16 -23.80
C GLU A 141 6.41 2.46 -24.43
N ALA A 142 6.19 3.71 -24.82
CA ALA A 142 5.00 4.11 -25.54
C ALA A 142 5.05 3.47 -26.93
N GLU A 143 4.33 2.38 -27.14
CA GLU A 143 4.08 1.85 -28.48
C GLU A 143 3.22 2.88 -29.22
N GLN A 144 3.91 3.70 -30.01
CA GLN A 144 3.34 4.64 -30.93
C GLN A 144 2.46 3.84 -31.89
N ARG A 145 1.13 3.92 -31.73
CA ARG A 145 0.20 3.42 -32.74
C ARG A 145 0.42 4.24 -34.01
N GLU A 146 1.12 3.62 -34.95
CA GLU A 146 1.36 4.15 -36.29
C GLU A 146 0.05 4.21 -37.09
N GLU A 147 0.07 5.12 -38.06
CA GLU A 147 -1.00 5.90 -38.68
C GLU A 147 -2.17 5.18 -39.35
N ALA A 148 -3.25 5.96 -39.53
CA ALA A 148 -4.35 5.66 -40.44
C ALA A 148 -3.87 5.68 -41.89
N LEU A 149 -4.00 4.55 -42.59
CA LEU A 149 -3.83 4.45 -44.04
C LEU A 149 -5.09 3.86 -44.66
N GLY A 150 -5.72 4.67 -45.51
CA GLY A 150 -7.03 4.42 -46.08
C GLY A 150 -7.07 3.46 -47.27
N VAL A 151 -8.29 2.96 -47.49
CA VAL A 151 -8.99 2.67 -48.74
C VAL A 151 -8.28 1.79 -49.79
N GLN A 152 -8.93 0.67 -50.16
CA GLN A 152 -9.44 0.36 -51.52
C GLN A 152 -9.79 -1.14 -51.61
N GLU A 153 -11.06 -1.51 -51.36
CA GLU A 153 -11.56 -2.81 -51.82
C GLU A 153 -11.94 -2.66 -53.30
N GLY A 154 -11.07 -3.18 -54.17
CA GLY A 154 -11.30 -3.27 -55.60
C GLY A 154 -11.83 -4.66 -55.98
N VAL A 155 -13.10 -4.68 -56.40
CA VAL A 155 -13.66 -5.38 -57.58
C VAL A 155 -13.50 -6.90 -57.69
N GLU A 156 -14.63 -7.58 -57.98
CA GLU A 156 -14.63 -8.75 -58.87
C GLU A 156 -15.75 -8.58 -59.93
N PRO A 157 -15.42 -8.49 -61.23
CA PRO A 157 -16.38 -8.30 -62.30
C PRO A 157 -16.55 -9.58 -63.16
N GLY A 158 -17.70 -10.24 -63.03
CA GLY A 158 -18.29 -11.17 -64.04
C GLY A 158 -17.58 -12.52 -64.18
N ASP A 159 -18.24 -13.67 -64.28
CA ASP A 159 -19.44 -14.07 -65.04
C ASP A 159 -19.56 -15.63 -64.88
N PRO A 160 -20.56 -16.41 -65.38
CA PRO A 160 -21.94 -16.14 -65.85
C PRO A 160 -23.01 -17.02 -65.14
N ALA A 161 -24.29 -16.80 -65.47
CA ALA A 161 -25.30 -17.87 -65.49
C ALA A 161 -26.41 -17.54 -66.52
N PRO A 162 -27.15 -18.56 -66.99
CA PRO A 162 -26.92 -19.41 -68.16
C PRO A 162 -27.43 -18.84 -69.50
#